data_AF-A0A2S5QYJ7-F1
#
_entry.id   AF-A0A2S5QYJ7-F1
#
_cell.length_a   1.000
_cell.length_b   1.000
_cell.length_c   1.000
_cell.angle_alpha   90.00
_cell.angle_beta   90.00
_cell.angle_gamma   90.00
#
_symmetry.space_group_name_H-M   'P 1'
#
loop_
_entity.id
_entity.type
_entity.pdbx_description
1 polymer ?
#
loop_
_entity_poly.entity_id
_entity_poly.type
_entity_poly.pdbx_seq_one_letter_code
_entity_poly.pdbx_strand_id
1 'polypeptide(L)' 'NPRLIMAVMIDEPTNGEYYGGTVAAPVFSAVMADALRMLAVPQDAPNNNVVIPTNDDDAKEVI' A
#
# COMPACT_ATOMS: atom_id res chain seq x y z
N ASN A 1 1.81 1.40 -19.72
CA ASN A 1 0.36 1.21 -19.94
C ASN A 1 -0.40 1.70 -18.70
N PRO A 2 -0.57 3.02 -18.51
CA PRO A 2 -1.24 3.56 -17.33
C PRO A 2 -2.74 3.18 -17.32
N ARG A 3 -3.25 2.69 -16.19
CA ARG A 3 -4.66 2.26 -16.03
C ARG A 3 -5.53 3.28 -15.30
N LEU A 4 -4.90 4.09 -14.44
CA LEU A 4 -5.56 5.08 -13.59
C LEU A 4 -4.66 6.32 -13.49
N ILE A 5 -5.29 7.48 -13.28
CA ILE A 5 -4.64 8.72 -12.86
C ILE A 5 -5.31 9.13 -11.55
N MET A 6 -4.53 9.56 -10.57
CA MET A 6 -5.03 10.01 -9.27
C MET A 6 -4.33 11.31 -8.88
N ALA A 7 -5.11 12.25 -8.35
CA ALA A 7 -4.61 13.47 -7.73
C ALA A 7 -5.11 13.50 -6.28
N VAL A 8 -4.21 13.85 -5.36
CA VAL A 8 -4.51 13.96 -3.93
C VAL A 8 -4.20 15.39 -3.50
N MET A 9 -5.17 16.04 -2.87
CA MET A 9 -5.04 17.38 -2.30
C MET A 9 -5.34 17.29 -0.81
N ILE A 10 -4.44 17.84 0.00
CA ILE A 10 -4.60 17.95 1.45
C ILE A 10 -4.48 19.41 1.79
N ASP A 11 -5.53 19.93 2.40
CA ASP A 11 -5.61 21.33 2.80
C ASP A 11 -5.14 21.49 4.25
N GLU A 12 -4.36 22.54 4.50
CA GLU A 12 -3.84 22.93 5.81
C GLU A 12 -3.34 21.76 6.70
N PRO A 13 -2.30 20.99 6.30
CA PRO A 13 -1.78 19.92 7.13
C PRO A 13 -1.13 20.46 8.42
N THR A 14 -1.59 20.01 9.58
CA THR A 14 -1.24 20.59 10.89
C THR A 14 -0.20 19.79 11.69
N ASN A 15 0.13 18.56 11.28
CA ASN A 15 0.97 17.64 12.06
C ASN A 15 2.48 17.78 11.81
N GLY A 16 2.97 19.00 11.54
CA GLY A 16 4.39 19.30 11.36
C GLY A 16 5.00 18.96 10.00
N GLU A 17 4.30 18.18 9.17
CA GLU A 17 4.69 17.87 7.79
C GLU A 17 3.78 18.60 6.80
N TYR A 18 4.35 19.19 5.75
CA TYR A 18 3.61 20.00 4.78
C TYR A 18 4.03 19.75 3.32
N TYR A 19 5.07 18.94 3.10
CA TYR A 19 5.46 18.55 1.75
C TYR A 19 4.44 17.56 1.20
N GLY A 20 3.85 17.89 0.04
CA GLY A 20 2.80 17.06 -0.57
C GLY A 20 3.20 15.60 -0.78
N GLY A 21 4.47 15.34 -1.08
CA GLY A 21 5.00 13.97 -1.13
C GLY A 21 4.87 13.23 0.20
N THR A 22 5.22 13.85 1.33
CA THR A 22 5.16 13.21 2.65
C THR A 22 3.73 13.08 3.16
N VAL A 23 2.94 14.16 3.04
CA VAL A 23 1.58 14.20 3.60
C VAL A 23 0.60 13.38 2.74
N ALA A 24 0.73 13.41 1.41
CA ALA A 24 -0.21 12.73 0.52
C ALA A 24 0.20 11.32 0.10
N ALA A 25 1.49 10.94 0.19
CA ALA A 25 1.92 9.60 -0.22
C ALA A 25 1.21 8.45 0.51
N PRO A 26 0.96 8.51 1.83
CA PRO A 26 0.27 7.42 2.52
C PRO A 26 -1.16 7.21 2.00
N VAL A 27 -1.87 8.30 1.68
CA VAL A 27 -3.22 8.22 1.11
C VAL A 27 -3.18 7.68 -0.32
N PHE A 28 -2.27 8.22 -1.13
CA PHE A 28 -2.08 7.77 -2.52
C PHE A 28 -1.78 6.27 -2.59
N SER A 29 -0.84 5.78 -1.78
CA SER A 29 -0.38 4.39 -1.85
C SER A 29 -1.49 3.41 -1.44
N ALA A 30 -2.22 3.69 -0.37
CA ALA A 30 -3.33 2.86 0.10
C ALA A 30 -4.44 2.76 -0.94
N VAL A 31 -4.93 3.90 -1.45
CA VAL A 31 -6.07 3.93 -2.36
C VAL A 31 -5.71 3.38 -3.74
N MET A 32 -4.51 3.70 -4.26
CA MET A 32 -4.08 3.19 -5.57
C MET A 32 -3.85 1.68 -5.53
N ALA A 33 -3.30 1.14 -4.44
CA ALA A 33 -3.11 -0.30 -4.28
C ALA A 33 -4.45 -1.06 -4.34
N ASP A 34 -5.45 -0.58 -3.60
CA ASP A 34 -6.80 -1.17 -3.61
C ASP A 34 -7.47 -1.01 -4.97
N ALA A 35 -7.39 0.17 -5.59
CA ALA A 35 -8.01 0.43 -6.88
C ALA A 35 -7.45 -0.49 -8.00
N LEU A 36 -6.13 -0.68 -8.05
CA LEU A 36 -5.49 -1.57 -9.01
C LEU A 36 -5.87 -3.04 -8.75
N ARG A 37 -5.95 -3.44 -7.48
CA ARG A 37 -6.40 -4.79 -7.10
C ARG A 37 -7.84 -5.05 -7.53
N MET A 38 -8.75 -4.11 -7.28
CA MET A 38 -10.15 -4.22 -7.68
C MET A 38 -10.32 -4.34 -9.20
N LEU A 39 -9.44 -3.69 -9.96
CA LEU A 39 -9.42 -3.76 -11.43
C LEU A 39 -8.60 -4.95 -11.97
N ALA A 40 -8.12 -5.85 -11.10
CA ALA A 40 -7.28 -6.99 -11.43
C ALA A 40 -6.08 -6.60 -12.32
N VAL A 41 -5.48 -5.43 -12.06
CA VAL A 41 -4.29 -4.99 -12.79
C VAL A 41 -3.11 -5.85 -12.33
N PRO A 42 -2.39 -6.54 -13.24
CA PRO A 42 -1.21 -7.30 -12.86
C PRO A 42 -0.15 -6.41 -12.23
N GLN A 43 0.58 -6.96 -11.26
CA GLN A 43 1.72 -6.26 -10.67
C GLN A 43 2.84 -6.11 -11.71
N ASP A 44 3.51 -4.96 -11.65
CA ASP A 44 4.63 -4.60 -12.52
C ASP A 44 5.99 -4.89 -11.88
N ALA A 45 6.03 -5.07 -10.56
CA ALA A 45 7.20 -5.45 -9.77
C ALA A 45 6.99 -6.79 -9.05
N PRO A 46 8.07 -7.52 -8.68
CA PRO A 46 7.94 -8.80 -7.99
C PRO A 46 7.38 -8.63 -6.57
N ASN A 47 6.77 -9.70 -6.07
CA ASN A 47 5.96 -9.69 -4.83
C ASN A 47 6.79 -9.87 -3.55
N ASN A 48 7.95 -9.22 -3.48
CA ASN A 48 8.87 -9.31 -2.35
C ASN A 48 8.32 -8.65 -1.07
N ASN A 49 7.17 -7.98 -1.15
CA ASN A 49 6.54 -7.25 -0.05
C ASN A 49 5.37 -8.01 0.60
N VAL A 50 5.21 -9.30 0.29
CA VAL A 50 4.23 -10.16 0.96
C VAL A 50 4.84 -10.66 2.26
N VAL A 51 4.42 -10.10 3.39
CA VAL A 51 4.61 -10.74 4.70
C VAL A 51 3.67 -11.94 4.73
N ILE A 52 4.20 -13.11 4.37
CA ILE A 52 3.56 -14.37 4.69
C ILE A 52 3.77 -14.55 6.19
N PRO A 53 2.74 -14.49 7.05
CA PRO A 53 2.93 -14.86 8.44
C PRO A 53 3.36 -16.32 8.44
N THR A 54 4.62 -16.57 8.78
CA THR A 54 5.05 -17.91 9.18
C THR A 54 4.44 -18.11 10.55
N ASN A 55 3.40 -18.94 10.64
CA ASN A 55 2.92 -19.42 11.93
C ASN A 55 4.02 -20.32 12.50
N ASP A 56 5.04 -19.71 13.09
CA ASP A 56 6.11 -20.42 13.80
C ASP A 56 5.61 -21.06 15.12
N ASP A 57 4.32 -20.85 15.43
CA ASP A 57 3.61 -21.44 16.57
C ASP A 57 2.93 -22.78 16.26
N ASP A 58 2.67 -23.12 14.98
CA ASP A 58 2.03 -24.39 14.59
C ASP A 58 3.01 -25.60 14.67
N ALA A 59 4.32 -25.34 14.79
CA ALA A 59 5.36 -26.37 14.81
C ALA A 59 5.66 -26.97 16.20
N LYS A 60 4.96 -26.53 17.26
CA LYS A 60 5.22 -26.95 18.66
C LYS A 60 4.19 -27.89 19.26
N GLU A 61 3.19 -28.33 18.50
CA GLU A 61 2.23 -29.34 18.96
C GLU A 61 2.30 -30.61 18.09
N VAL A 62 3.42 -31.34 18.21
CA VAL A 62 3.45 -32.77 17.91
C VAL A 62 4.15 -33.48 19.07
N ILE A 63 3.32 -34.23 19.77
CA ILE A 63 3.52 -35.12 20.94
C ILE A 63 4.89 -35.80 21.01
#